data_AF-A0A3F3MIA2-F1
#
_entry.id   AF-A0A3F3MIA2-F1
#
_cell.length_a   1.000
_cell.length_b   1.000
_cell.length_c   1.000
_cell.angle_alpha   90.00
_cell.angle_beta   90.00
_cell.angle_gamma   90.00
#
_symmetry.space_group_name_H-M   'P 1'
#
loop_
_entity.id
_entity.type
_entity.pdbx_description
1 polymer ?
#
loop_
_entity_poly.entity_id
_entity_poly.type
_entity_poly.pdbx_seq_one_letter_code
_entity_poly.pdbx_strand_id
1 'polypeptide(L)'
;AYKVKTYGGIPVAFIGLTLKATPSIVSAAGIKDVEFRDEADTVNALIPELQKQGIEAIVVVVHEGAAPSTKLNQKTCDGLSGPILGILDRLNPAVDIVVSGHTHQSYICDYATKNPAKPFLLTSAGQYGTLITDIKVELDGKTGDIIKKDAKQIPVQSEAYTSGTTTVSLTDLYQKFSKTPSIEAILDKYRQAVTTISGRVVGTSTAVVSRTQVESGESPLGDMIADAQQAAALQASNQGSDFTLMNPGGVRADLLINSSNQITFGDIFAVQPFGNSIVTLSLTGKQIRDVLEQQWSGANANSPRILQPSKELSYQYAANTSVSPRASNIMVAGSPLVDTKVYRVTVNSFLADGGDNFTVLKEGQNRVGGGQDIDALESYVAKNSPLIIPATTRIKVIK
;
A
#
# COMPACT_ATOMS: atom_id res chain seq x y z
N ALA A 1 23.14 4.75 3.08
CA ALA A 1 24.21 3.89 2.54
C ALA A 1 24.20 3.99 1.02
N TYR A 2 25.36 3.91 0.35
CA TYR A 2 25.45 3.99 -1.11
C TYR A 2 26.27 2.83 -1.68
N LYS A 3 26.11 2.57 -2.98
CA LYS A 3 26.92 1.62 -3.74
C LYS A 3 27.50 2.33 -4.95
N VAL A 4 28.80 2.17 -5.19
CA VAL A 4 29.45 2.65 -6.42
C VAL A 4 29.61 1.49 -7.39
N LYS A 5 29.32 1.73 -8.66
CA LYS A 5 29.59 0.82 -9.77
C LYS A 5 30.37 1.56 -10.85
N THR A 6 31.25 0.86 -11.55
CA THR A 6 32.09 1.44 -12.59
C THR A 6 31.60 1.01 -13.97
N TYR A 7 31.45 1.95 -14.88
CA TYR A 7 31.02 1.73 -16.26
C TYR A 7 32.03 2.37 -17.20
N GLY A 8 32.75 1.57 -17.99
CA GLY A 8 33.80 2.09 -18.87
C GLY A 8 34.91 2.86 -18.14
N GLY A 9 35.18 2.53 -16.87
CA GLY A 9 36.14 3.25 -16.02
C GLY A 9 35.56 4.42 -15.22
N ILE A 10 34.32 4.84 -15.49
CA ILE A 10 33.66 5.96 -14.82
C ILE A 10 32.83 5.46 -13.62
N PRO A 11 33.06 5.96 -12.39
CA PRO A 11 32.26 5.57 -11.23
C PRO A 11 30.90 6.25 -11.23
N VAL A 12 29.85 5.49 -10.91
CA VAL A 12 28.47 5.96 -10.74
C VAL A 12 27.99 5.55 -9.35
N ALA A 13 27.55 6.51 -8.55
CA ALA A 13 27.01 6.28 -7.22
C ALA A 13 25.50 6.00 -7.28
N PHE A 14 25.07 5.01 -6.49
CA PHE A 14 23.67 4.70 -6.22
C PHE A 14 23.39 4.89 -4.73
N ILE A 15 22.67 5.94 -4.38
CA ILE A 15 22.27 6.24 -3.00
C ILE A 15 20.89 5.63 -2.77
N GLY A 16 20.82 4.60 -1.91
CA GLY A 16 19.58 3.91 -1.58
C GLY A 16 18.91 4.51 -0.35
N LEU A 17 17.60 4.77 -0.43
CA LEU A 17 16.80 5.36 0.63
C LEU A 17 15.48 4.61 0.80
N THR A 18 15.05 4.51 2.05
CA THR A 18 13.71 4.09 2.44
C THR A 18 12.91 5.32 2.90
N LEU A 19 11.58 5.21 2.90
CA LEU A 19 10.66 6.25 3.33
C LEU A 19 10.86 6.62 4.82
N LYS A 20 10.96 7.91 5.14
CA LYS A 20 10.99 8.42 6.51
C LYS A 20 9.73 8.02 7.30
N ALA A 21 8.59 7.99 6.63
CA ALA A 21 7.30 7.58 7.18
C ALA A 21 7.13 6.05 7.32
N THR A 22 8.17 5.22 7.08
CA THR A 22 8.08 3.76 7.31
C THR A 22 7.44 3.38 8.66
N PRO A 23 7.73 4.06 9.79
CA PRO A 23 7.10 3.73 11.06
C PRO A 23 5.57 3.80 11.12
N SER A 24 4.91 4.50 10.18
CA SER A 24 3.44 4.53 10.10
C SER A 24 2.83 3.52 9.11
N ILE A 25 3.66 2.79 8.37
CA ILE A 25 3.21 1.86 7.30
C ILE A 25 3.74 0.42 7.43
N VAL A 26 4.51 0.13 8.48
CA VAL A 26 4.93 -1.24 8.82
C VAL A 26 4.68 -1.53 10.29
N SER A 27 4.74 -2.80 10.69
CA SER A 27 4.62 -3.20 12.09
C SER A 27 5.76 -2.62 12.94
N ALA A 28 5.40 -1.96 14.05
CA ALA A 28 6.35 -1.35 14.97
C ALA A 28 7.37 -2.36 15.53
N ALA A 29 6.93 -3.61 15.77
CA ALA A 29 7.80 -4.67 16.27
C ALA A 29 8.97 -4.98 15.32
N GLY A 30 8.77 -4.86 14.00
CA GLY A 30 9.78 -5.14 12.98
C GLY A 30 10.84 -4.05 12.82
N ILE A 31 10.64 -2.87 13.42
CA ILE A 31 11.50 -1.69 13.21
C ILE A 31 11.97 -1.02 14.50
N LYS A 32 11.79 -1.67 15.65
CA LYS A 32 12.10 -1.11 16.97
C LYS A 32 13.56 -0.64 17.15
N ASP A 33 14.49 -1.22 16.39
CA ASP A 33 15.94 -0.99 16.51
C ASP A 33 16.51 -0.14 15.36
N VAL A 34 15.65 0.51 14.56
CA VAL A 34 16.09 1.33 13.40
C VAL A 34 15.49 2.73 13.44
N GLU A 35 16.27 3.71 12.95
CA GLU A 35 15.88 5.10 12.79
C GLU A 35 15.67 5.41 11.30
N PHE A 36 14.57 6.08 10.96
CA PHE A 36 14.30 6.55 9.60
C PHE A 36 14.55 8.06 9.53
N ARG A 37 15.65 8.43 8.89
CA ARG A 37 16.09 9.84 8.74
C ARG A 37 15.46 10.50 7.53
N ASP A 38 15.58 11.82 7.48
CA ASP A 38 15.15 12.62 6.33
C ASP A 38 15.95 12.27 5.07
N GLU A 39 15.23 11.99 4.00
CA GLU A 39 15.77 11.48 2.74
C GLU A 39 16.69 12.52 2.08
N ALA A 40 16.25 13.78 2.01
CA ALA A 40 17.01 14.84 1.34
C ALA A 40 18.27 15.20 2.13
N ASP A 41 18.17 15.33 3.46
CA ASP A 41 19.33 15.61 4.30
C ASP A 41 20.37 14.48 4.21
N THR A 42 19.90 13.22 4.17
CA THR A 42 20.78 12.06 4.04
C THR A 42 21.52 12.04 2.70
N VAL A 43 20.83 12.34 1.58
CA VAL A 43 21.48 12.44 0.25
C VAL A 43 22.48 13.57 0.23
N ASN A 44 22.08 14.75 0.69
CA ASN A 44 22.89 15.96 0.63
C ASN A 44 24.17 15.84 1.45
N ALA A 45 24.13 15.11 2.57
CA ALA A 45 25.32 14.84 3.40
C ALA A 45 26.36 13.94 2.70
N LEU A 46 25.92 13.03 1.81
CA LEU A 46 26.80 12.08 1.12
C LEU A 46 27.49 12.69 -0.12
N ILE A 47 26.89 13.70 -0.73
CA ILE A 47 27.37 14.26 -2.00
C ILE A 47 28.79 14.83 -1.89
N PRO A 48 29.15 15.66 -0.88
CA PRO A 48 30.52 16.14 -0.74
C PRO A 48 31.55 15.02 -0.54
N GLU A 49 31.15 13.90 0.08
CA GLU A 49 32.00 12.73 0.26
C GLU A 49 32.23 12.00 -1.07
N LEU A 50 31.19 11.83 -1.89
CA LEU A 50 31.27 11.23 -3.22
C LEU A 50 32.12 12.07 -4.17
N GLN A 51 31.92 13.38 -4.19
CA GLN A 51 32.68 14.29 -5.05
C GLN A 51 34.16 14.37 -4.67
N LYS A 52 34.50 14.28 -3.38
CA LYS A 52 35.89 14.14 -2.93
C LYS A 52 36.57 12.86 -3.44
N GLN A 53 35.78 11.84 -3.76
CA GLN A 53 36.26 10.59 -4.38
C GLN A 53 36.30 10.69 -5.92
N GLY A 54 35.96 11.84 -6.51
CA GLY A 54 35.87 12.04 -7.96
C GLY A 54 34.65 11.38 -8.59
N ILE A 55 33.58 11.15 -7.83
CA ILE A 55 32.34 10.55 -8.32
C ILE A 55 31.32 11.67 -8.55
N GLU A 56 31.06 11.98 -9.82
CA GLU A 56 30.12 13.03 -10.22
C GLU A 56 28.76 12.47 -10.65
N ALA A 57 28.73 11.30 -11.30
CA ALA A 57 27.47 10.64 -11.69
C ALA A 57 26.73 10.06 -10.48
N ILE A 58 25.59 10.65 -10.11
CA ILE A 58 24.84 10.34 -8.88
C ILE A 58 23.38 9.96 -9.18
N VAL A 59 23.03 8.73 -8.84
CA VAL A 59 21.66 8.17 -8.91
C VAL A 59 21.10 7.99 -7.50
N VAL A 60 19.93 8.56 -7.24
CA VAL A 60 19.15 8.30 -6.03
C VAL A 60 18.10 7.25 -6.32
N VAL A 61 18.05 6.21 -5.49
CA VAL A 61 17.01 5.17 -5.52
C VAL A 61 16.23 5.27 -4.22
N VAL A 62 15.03 5.83 -4.26
CA VAL A 62 14.23 6.18 -3.09
C VAL A 62 12.88 5.48 -3.10
N HIS A 63 12.48 4.91 -1.97
CA HIS A 63 11.15 4.33 -1.81
C HIS A 63 10.13 5.36 -1.29
N GLU A 64 9.97 6.45 -2.03
CA GLU A 64 8.88 7.43 -1.89
C GLU A 64 8.49 7.82 -3.32
N GLY A 65 7.26 8.30 -3.55
CA GLY A 65 6.73 8.51 -4.89
C GLY A 65 5.77 9.68 -5.02
N ALA A 66 5.47 9.99 -6.27
CA ALA A 66 4.48 10.97 -6.65
C ALA A 66 3.20 10.30 -7.16
N ALA A 67 2.14 11.09 -7.24
CA ALA A 67 0.95 10.82 -8.02
C ALA A 67 0.92 11.77 -9.23
N PRO A 68 1.09 11.27 -10.47
CA PRO A 68 1.06 12.08 -11.68
C PRO A 68 -0.35 12.07 -12.31
N SER A 69 -0.59 12.97 -13.28
CA SER A 69 -1.72 12.83 -14.23
C SER A 69 -1.29 12.22 -15.57
N THR A 70 -0.06 11.71 -15.66
CA THR A 70 0.60 11.34 -16.91
C THR A 70 0.23 9.94 -17.39
N LYS A 71 0.27 9.74 -18.72
CA LYS A 71 0.13 8.43 -19.35
C LYS A 71 1.50 7.81 -19.65
N LEU A 72 1.49 6.51 -19.93
CA LEU A 72 2.67 5.73 -20.32
C LEU A 72 3.56 6.50 -21.33
N ASN A 73 4.86 6.60 -21.03
CA ASN A 73 5.88 7.27 -21.88
C ASN A 73 5.66 8.77 -22.16
N GLN A 74 4.71 9.44 -21.49
CA GLN A 74 4.67 10.90 -21.51
C GLN A 74 5.74 11.46 -20.58
N LYS A 75 6.77 12.10 -21.14
CA LYS A 75 7.89 12.69 -20.41
C LYS A 75 7.52 14.09 -19.92
N THR A 76 6.59 14.16 -18.97
CA THR A 76 6.09 15.42 -18.40
C THR A 76 5.96 15.31 -16.90
N CYS A 77 5.98 16.45 -16.22
CA CYS A 77 5.76 16.57 -14.77
C CYS A 77 4.34 17.07 -14.46
N ASP A 78 3.43 17.05 -15.44
CA ASP A 78 2.05 17.50 -15.28
C ASP A 78 1.31 16.71 -14.20
N GLY A 79 0.60 17.45 -13.35
CA GLY A 79 -0.18 16.88 -12.25
C GLY A 79 0.65 16.17 -11.17
N LEU A 80 1.99 16.23 -11.24
CA LEU A 80 2.87 15.61 -10.26
C LEU A 80 2.60 16.21 -8.88
N SER A 81 2.17 15.35 -7.96
CA SER A 81 1.78 15.68 -6.60
C SER A 81 2.28 14.60 -5.63
N GLY A 82 2.17 14.85 -4.34
CA GLY A 82 2.53 13.87 -3.30
C GLY A 82 3.79 14.23 -2.51
N PRO A 83 4.07 13.45 -1.44
CA PRO A 83 5.08 13.77 -0.44
C PRO A 83 6.51 13.83 -0.98
N ILE A 84 6.82 13.11 -2.07
CA ILE A 84 8.17 13.13 -2.66
C ILE A 84 8.62 14.53 -3.09
N LEU A 85 7.70 15.44 -3.45
CA LEU A 85 8.06 16.76 -3.95
C LEU A 85 8.90 17.57 -2.94
N GLY A 86 8.58 17.47 -1.65
CA GLY A 86 9.35 18.13 -0.59
C GLY A 86 10.78 17.60 -0.46
N ILE A 87 11.00 16.32 -0.81
CA ILE A 87 12.34 15.70 -0.88
C ILE A 87 13.07 16.24 -2.12
N LEU A 88 12.43 16.14 -3.29
CA LEU A 88 12.99 16.54 -4.59
C LEU A 88 13.46 18.00 -4.62
N ASP A 89 12.66 18.92 -4.06
CA ASP A 89 13.01 20.35 -4.01
C ASP A 89 14.20 20.65 -3.09
N ARG A 90 14.51 19.74 -2.15
CA ARG A 90 15.66 19.86 -1.24
C ARG A 90 16.90 19.11 -1.70
N LEU A 91 16.81 18.20 -2.67
CA LEU A 91 17.96 17.45 -3.17
C LEU A 91 19.02 18.38 -3.77
N ASN A 92 20.29 18.12 -3.51
CA ASN A 92 21.39 18.85 -4.11
C ASN A 92 21.33 18.77 -5.67
N PRO A 93 21.60 19.85 -6.40
CA PRO A 93 21.59 19.86 -7.87
C PRO A 93 22.56 18.87 -8.54
N ALA A 94 23.55 18.33 -7.82
CA ALA A 94 24.46 17.29 -8.31
C ALA A 94 23.80 15.91 -8.47
N VAL A 95 22.55 15.73 -8.02
CA VAL A 95 21.80 14.50 -8.30
C VAL A 95 21.37 14.50 -9.77
N ASP A 96 21.65 13.41 -10.49
CA ASP A 96 21.32 13.30 -11.91
C ASP A 96 20.00 12.61 -12.19
N ILE A 97 19.69 11.57 -11.42
CA ILE A 97 18.56 10.67 -11.65
C ILE A 97 17.95 10.31 -10.30
N VAL A 98 16.62 10.35 -10.22
CA VAL A 98 15.84 9.85 -9.09
C VAL A 98 14.94 8.72 -9.58
N VAL A 99 15.22 7.50 -9.13
CA VAL A 99 14.35 6.33 -9.30
C VAL A 99 13.51 6.20 -8.04
N SER A 100 12.21 6.45 -8.19
CA SER A 100 11.23 6.54 -7.11
C SER A 100 10.31 5.30 -7.05
N GLY A 101 9.47 5.20 -6.03
CA GLY A 101 8.60 4.05 -5.79
C GLY A 101 7.42 4.36 -4.88
N HIS A 102 7.02 3.41 -4.02
CA HIS A 102 5.98 3.56 -2.98
C HIS A 102 4.53 3.77 -3.45
N THR A 103 4.24 4.75 -4.30
CA THR A 103 2.88 5.14 -4.69
C THR A 103 2.24 4.24 -5.74
N HIS A 104 3.00 3.27 -6.25
CA HIS A 104 2.60 2.34 -7.32
C HIS A 104 2.25 3.02 -8.65
N GLN A 105 2.62 4.29 -8.81
CA GLN A 105 2.40 5.06 -10.03
C GLN A 105 3.57 4.91 -10.99
N SER A 106 3.30 5.07 -12.29
CA SER A 106 4.32 5.13 -13.33
C SER A 106 4.40 6.53 -13.93
N TYR A 107 5.61 7.05 -14.09
CA TYR A 107 5.86 8.36 -14.69
C TYR A 107 7.31 8.47 -15.14
N ILE A 108 7.55 9.38 -16.10
CA ILE A 108 8.86 9.91 -16.45
C ILE A 108 8.72 11.44 -16.44
N CYS A 109 9.55 12.12 -15.67
CA CYS A 109 9.49 13.57 -15.50
C CYS A 109 10.92 14.13 -15.60
N ASP A 110 11.13 15.05 -16.55
CA ASP A 110 12.29 15.93 -16.52
C ASP A 110 12.00 17.03 -15.49
N TYR A 111 12.52 16.86 -14.27
CA TYR A 111 12.15 17.70 -13.15
C TYR A 111 12.60 19.15 -13.32
N ALA A 112 13.57 19.42 -14.21
CA ALA A 112 13.99 20.77 -14.58
C ALA A 112 12.83 21.62 -15.13
N THR A 113 11.85 20.98 -15.78
CA THR A 113 10.64 21.65 -16.30
C THR A 113 9.75 22.21 -15.20
N LYS A 114 9.82 21.63 -13.99
CA LYS A 114 9.11 22.10 -12.80
C LYS A 114 9.99 23.00 -11.94
N ASN A 115 11.26 22.65 -11.79
CA ASN A 115 12.24 23.38 -11.00
C ASN A 115 13.61 23.39 -11.71
N PRO A 116 13.95 24.47 -12.44
CA PRO A 116 15.20 24.55 -13.21
C PRO A 116 16.48 24.38 -12.39
N ALA A 117 16.43 24.58 -11.07
CA ALA A 117 17.58 24.37 -10.18
C ALA A 117 17.85 22.89 -9.86
N LYS A 118 16.98 21.98 -10.32
CA LYS A 118 16.98 20.55 -10.01
C LYS A 118 16.95 19.74 -11.32
N PRO A 119 18.09 19.63 -12.03
CA PRO A 119 18.10 19.13 -13.40
C PRO A 119 18.07 17.59 -13.49
N PHE A 120 17.44 16.88 -12.55
CA PHE A 120 17.39 15.41 -12.57
C PHE A 120 16.22 14.84 -13.35
N LEU A 121 16.45 13.64 -13.88
CA LEU A 121 15.40 12.78 -14.41
C LEU A 121 14.71 12.03 -13.27
N LEU A 122 13.41 12.22 -13.10
CA LEU A 122 12.57 11.52 -12.13
C LEU A 122 11.77 10.41 -12.82
N THR A 123 11.77 9.20 -12.27
CA THR A 123 10.97 8.10 -12.84
C THR A 123 10.46 7.10 -11.79
N SER A 124 9.36 6.43 -12.13
CA SER A 124 8.82 5.26 -11.43
C SER A 124 8.18 4.30 -12.45
N ALA A 125 8.22 3.00 -12.14
CA ALA A 125 7.76 1.93 -13.03
C ALA A 125 6.48 1.22 -12.54
N GLY A 126 5.60 1.94 -11.83
CA GLY A 126 4.32 1.37 -11.39
C GLY A 126 4.47 0.25 -10.36
N GLN A 127 3.79 -0.88 -10.58
CA GLN A 127 3.68 -1.98 -9.61
C GLN A 127 3.67 -3.36 -10.28
N TYR A 128 3.91 -4.39 -9.46
CA TYR A 128 3.73 -5.81 -9.80
C TYR A 128 4.55 -6.35 -10.98
N GLY A 129 5.63 -5.66 -11.35
CA GLY A 129 6.47 -6.06 -12.49
C GLY A 129 5.79 -5.88 -13.86
N THR A 130 4.69 -5.13 -13.93
CA THR A 130 3.94 -4.88 -15.17
C THR A 130 4.62 -3.87 -16.10
N LEU A 131 5.62 -3.16 -15.59
CA LEU A 131 6.35 -2.13 -16.32
C LEU A 131 7.81 -2.10 -15.90
N ILE A 132 8.70 -1.87 -16.86
CA ILE A 132 10.13 -1.62 -16.63
C ILE A 132 10.43 -0.22 -17.16
N THR A 133 11.22 0.58 -16.43
CA THR A 133 11.82 1.79 -17.01
C THR A 133 13.23 1.48 -17.48
N ASP A 134 13.46 1.58 -18.78
CA ASP A 134 14.78 1.60 -19.41
C ASP A 134 15.33 3.04 -19.35
N ILE A 135 16.41 3.24 -18.59
CA ILE A 135 17.08 4.54 -18.45
C ILE A 135 18.40 4.48 -19.19
N LYS A 136 18.57 5.34 -20.19
CA LYS A 136 19.79 5.48 -20.98
C LYS A 136 20.56 6.71 -20.52
N VAL A 137 21.84 6.52 -20.25
CA VAL A 137 22.74 7.58 -19.81
C VAL A 137 23.99 7.63 -20.68
N GLU A 138 24.50 8.84 -20.93
CA GLU A 138 25.80 9.08 -21.53
C GLU A 138 26.71 9.71 -20.47
N LEU A 139 27.84 9.05 -20.21
CA LEU A 139 28.83 9.48 -19.21
C LEU A 139 29.98 10.20 -19.91
N ASP A 140 30.43 11.32 -19.37
CA ASP A 140 31.61 12.04 -19.86
C ASP A 140 32.90 11.41 -19.30
N GLY A 141 33.77 10.92 -20.18
CA GLY A 141 35.06 10.35 -19.80
C GLY A 141 36.08 11.34 -19.23
N LYS A 142 35.82 12.66 -19.29
CA LYS A 142 36.68 13.69 -18.70
C LYS A 142 36.24 14.09 -17.30
N THR A 143 34.96 14.38 -17.12
CA THR A 143 34.41 14.86 -15.84
C THR A 143 33.91 13.71 -14.96
N GLY A 144 33.56 12.57 -15.56
CA GLY A 144 32.92 11.46 -14.87
C GLY A 144 31.41 11.66 -14.63
N ASP A 145 30.82 12.72 -15.19
CA ASP A 145 29.43 13.13 -14.96
C ASP A 145 28.46 12.61 -16.04
N ILE A 146 27.15 12.63 -15.77
CA ILE A 146 26.09 12.30 -16.72
C ILE A 146 25.77 13.53 -17.59
N ILE A 147 26.10 13.46 -18.88
CA ILE A 147 25.88 14.56 -19.84
C ILE A 147 24.58 14.43 -20.64
N LYS A 148 24.04 13.21 -20.76
CA LYS A 148 22.70 12.98 -21.32
C LYS A 148 22.01 11.87 -20.55
N LYS A 149 20.69 12.03 -20.37
CA LYS A 149 19.82 11.04 -19.73
C LYS A 149 18.48 11.01 -20.44
N ASP A 150 17.98 9.81 -20.65
CA ASP A 150 16.63 9.59 -21.17
C ASP A 150 16.00 8.35 -20.52
N ALA A 151 14.67 8.30 -20.46
CA ALA A 151 13.95 7.13 -19.99
C ALA A 151 12.82 6.74 -20.93
N LYS A 152 12.54 5.43 -20.97
CA LYS A 152 11.37 4.85 -21.62
C LYS A 152 10.79 3.75 -20.74
N GLN A 153 9.48 3.78 -20.59
CA GLN A 153 8.70 2.73 -19.95
C GLN A 153 8.33 1.64 -20.96
N ILE A 154 8.55 0.39 -20.56
CA ILE A 154 8.33 -0.82 -21.34
C ILE A 154 7.27 -1.67 -20.63
N PRO A 155 6.04 -1.74 -21.16
CA PRO A 155 5.03 -2.68 -20.68
C PRO A 155 5.51 -4.11 -20.78
N VAL A 156 5.45 -4.81 -19.65
CA VAL A 156 5.80 -6.23 -19.57
C VAL A 156 4.54 -7.03 -19.88
N GLN A 157 4.38 -7.39 -21.15
CA GLN A 157 3.27 -8.20 -21.62
C GLN A 157 3.76 -9.62 -21.94
N SER A 158 3.34 -10.62 -21.16
CA SER A 158 3.74 -12.03 -21.35
C SER A 158 2.58 -12.94 -21.69
N GLU A 159 1.52 -12.93 -20.88
CA GLU A 159 0.30 -13.71 -21.10
C GLU A 159 -0.94 -12.88 -20.73
N ALA A 160 -2.09 -13.24 -21.29
CA ALA A 160 -3.36 -12.66 -20.85
C ALA A 160 -3.62 -13.11 -19.42
N TYR A 161 -4.17 -12.21 -18.60
CA TYR A 161 -4.48 -12.51 -17.20
C TYR A 161 -5.84 -11.94 -16.83
N THR A 162 -6.44 -12.50 -15.79
CA THR A 162 -7.67 -11.98 -15.20
C THR A 162 -7.34 -11.46 -13.81
N SER A 163 -7.67 -10.19 -13.57
CA SER A 163 -7.58 -9.55 -12.27
C SER A 163 -8.99 -9.20 -11.81
N GLY A 164 -9.46 -9.88 -10.76
CA GLY A 164 -10.86 -9.77 -10.34
C GLY A 164 -11.80 -10.24 -11.44
N THR A 165 -12.70 -9.35 -11.89
CA THR A 165 -13.64 -9.60 -12.99
C THR A 165 -13.13 -9.10 -14.35
N THR A 166 -11.94 -8.49 -14.41
CA THR A 166 -11.39 -7.90 -15.63
C THR A 166 -10.35 -8.82 -16.24
N THR A 167 -10.60 -9.27 -17.46
CA THR A 167 -9.60 -9.97 -18.27
C THR A 167 -8.84 -8.97 -19.13
N VAL A 168 -7.52 -8.97 -18.98
CA VAL A 168 -6.59 -8.17 -19.78
C VAL A 168 -6.00 -9.08 -20.86
N SER A 169 -6.46 -8.87 -22.10
CA SER A 169 -5.95 -9.56 -23.28
C SER A 169 -4.62 -8.98 -23.74
N LEU A 170 -3.84 -9.79 -24.46
CA LEU A 170 -2.65 -9.33 -25.16
C LEU A 170 -3.03 -8.36 -26.28
N THR A 171 -2.21 -7.33 -26.50
CA THR A 171 -2.33 -6.38 -27.60
C THR A 171 -1.06 -6.34 -28.45
N ASP A 172 -1.19 -6.01 -29.73
CA ASP A 172 -0.04 -5.79 -30.62
C ASP A 172 0.61 -4.41 -30.44
N LEU A 173 0.03 -3.55 -29.59
CA LEU A 173 0.61 -2.25 -29.25
C LEU A 173 1.93 -2.35 -28.47
N TYR A 174 2.18 -3.49 -27.81
CA TYR A 174 3.35 -3.70 -26.96
C TYR A 174 4.08 -4.99 -27.31
N GLN A 175 5.40 -4.99 -27.07
CA GLN A 175 6.22 -6.18 -27.23
C GLN A 175 5.70 -7.30 -26.32
N LYS A 176 5.64 -8.52 -26.88
CA LYS A 176 5.30 -9.74 -26.16
C LYS A 176 6.60 -10.43 -25.73
N PHE A 177 6.69 -10.81 -24.46
CA PHE A 177 7.85 -11.49 -23.90
C PHE A 177 7.49 -12.94 -23.57
N SER A 178 8.36 -13.86 -23.98
CA SER A 178 8.24 -15.27 -23.58
C SER A 178 8.86 -15.48 -22.20
N LYS A 179 8.27 -16.39 -21.42
CA LYS A 179 8.84 -16.87 -20.16
C LYS A 179 10.24 -17.44 -20.41
N THR A 180 11.21 -17.08 -19.57
CA THR A 180 12.58 -17.60 -19.68
C THR A 180 12.64 -18.98 -19.02
N PRO A 181 12.98 -20.07 -19.74
CA PRO A 181 12.86 -21.43 -19.21
C PRO A 181 13.64 -21.70 -17.92
N SER A 182 14.84 -21.12 -17.78
CA SER A 182 15.65 -21.26 -16.58
C SER A 182 15.04 -20.56 -15.36
N ILE A 183 14.30 -19.47 -15.56
CA ILE A 183 13.56 -18.78 -14.50
C ILE A 183 12.30 -19.57 -14.13
N GLU A 184 11.56 -20.09 -15.13
CA GLU A 184 10.39 -20.94 -14.86
C GLU A 184 10.76 -22.19 -14.06
N ALA A 185 11.90 -22.82 -14.35
CA ALA A 185 12.37 -23.97 -13.57
C ALA A 185 12.61 -23.62 -12.09
N ILE A 186 13.10 -22.40 -11.80
CA ILE A 186 13.25 -21.90 -10.42
C ILE A 186 11.87 -21.68 -9.80
N LEU A 187 10.95 -21.06 -10.53
CA LEU A 187 9.59 -20.79 -10.04
C LEU A 187 8.80 -22.07 -9.78
N ASP A 188 8.90 -23.08 -10.65
CA ASP A 188 8.20 -24.35 -10.53
C ASP A 188 8.57 -25.11 -9.25
N LYS A 189 9.85 -25.05 -8.85
CA LYS A 189 10.29 -25.60 -7.56
C LYS A 189 9.52 -24.97 -6.39
N TYR A 190 9.37 -23.65 -6.37
CA TYR A 190 8.65 -22.96 -5.29
C TYR A 190 7.14 -23.13 -5.39
N ARG A 191 6.57 -23.14 -6.61
CA ARG A 191 5.15 -23.45 -6.83
C ARG A 191 4.82 -24.83 -6.23
N GLN A 192 5.58 -25.87 -6.59
CA GLN A 192 5.39 -27.22 -6.06
C GLN A 192 5.46 -27.29 -4.54
N ALA A 193 6.38 -26.53 -3.93
CA ALA A 193 6.52 -26.50 -2.47
C ALA A 193 5.29 -25.92 -1.75
N VAL A 194 4.54 -25.02 -2.40
CA VAL A 194 3.36 -24.36 -1.80
C VAL A 194 2.03 -24.92 -2.29
N THR A 195 2.00 -25.62 -3.44
CA THR A 195 0.75 -26.07 -4.10
C THR A 195 -0.21 -26.80 -3.16
N THR A 196 0.29 -27.69 -2.30
CA THR A 196 -0.57 -28.43 -1.36
C THR A 196 -1.26 -27.50 -0.36
N ILE A 197 -0.54 -26.49 0.13
CA ILE A 197 -1.09 -25.53 1.10
C ILE A 197 -2.00 -24.55 0.38
N SER A 198 -1.53 -23.94 -0.71
CA SER A 198 -2.26 -22.91 -1.45
C SER A 198 -3.51 -23.47 -2.14
N GLY A 199 -3.47 -24.70 -2.65
CA GLY A 199 -4.59 -25.32 -3.37
C GLY A 199 -5.66 -25.94 -2.46
N ARG A 200 -5.48 -25.90 -1.13
CA ARG A 200 -6.45 -26.45 -0.18
C ARG A 200 -7.75 -25.66 -0.24
N VAL A 201 -8.85 -26.33 -0.57
CA VAL A 201 -10.19 -25.74 -0.58
C VAL A 201 -10.62 -25.43 0.85
N VAL A 202 -11.05 -24.19 1.09
CA VAL A 202 -11.51 -23.71 2.41
C VAL A 202 -13.02 -23.55 2.43
N GLY A 203 -13.62 -23.10 1.32
CA GLY A 203 -15.07 -22.90 1.21
C GLY A 203 -15.49 -22.58 -0.22
N THR A 204 -16.69 -22.06 -0.38
CA THR A 204 -17.25 -21.67 -1.69
C THR A 204 -17.90 -20.29 -1.64
N SER A 205 -18.04 -19.65 -2.79
CA SER A 205 -18.88 -18.45 -2.97
C SER A 205 -19.50 -18.44 -4.36
N THR A 206 -20.65 -17.80 -4.51
CA THR A 206 -21.34 -17.70 -5.81
C THR A 206 -20.72 -16.66 -6.74
N ALA A 207 -19.86 -15.79 -6.23
CA ALA A 207 -19.15 -14.79 -7.01
C ALA A 207 -17.83 -14.38 -6.33
N VAL A 208 -16.96 -13.71 -7.09
CA VAL A 208 -15.77 -13.04 -6.54
C VAL A 208 -16.20 -11.98 -5.52
N VAL A 209 -15.57 -11.96 -4.35
CA VAL A 209 -15.78 -10.90 -3.35
C VAL A 209 -14.80 -9.78 -3.64
N SER A 210 -15.28 -8.65 -4.14
CA SER A 210 -14.40 -7.56 -4.57
C SER A 210 -13.92 -6.69 -3.42
N ARG A 211 -12.65 -6.27 -3.50
CA ARG A 211 -12.03 -5.22 -2.68
C ARG A 211 -12.31 -3.81 -3.20
N THR A 212 -12.96 -3.68 -4.35
CA THR A 212 -13.24 -2.39 -4.97
C THR A 212 -14.15 -1.57 -4.07
N GLN A 213 -13.70 -0.37 -3.71
CA GLN A 213 -14.45 0.55 -2.87
C GLN A 213 -15.57 1.22 -3.68
N VAL A 214 -16.76 1.32 -3.09
CA VAL A 214 -17.86 2.13 -3.63
C VAL A 214 -17.65 3.61 -3.25
N GLU A 215 -18.56 4.51 -3.63
CA GLU A 215 -18.45 5.96 -3.39
C GLU A 215 -18.19 6.32 -1.91
N SER A 216 -18.70 5.53 -0.97
CA SER A 216 -18.46 5.69 0.48
C SER A 216 -17.07 5.29 0.96
N GLY A 217 -16.24 4.68 0.10
CA GLY A 217 -15.00 4.04 0.48
C GLY A 217 -15.15 2.64 1.09
N GLU A 218 -16.37 2.16 1.28
CA GLU A 218 -16.69 0.80 1.74
C GLU A 218 -16.48 -0.23 0.61
N SER A 219 -16.10 -1.46 0.93
CA SER A 219 -15.93 -2.55 -0.03
C SER A 219 -16.51 -3.86 0.55
N PRO A 220 -17.15 -4.71 -0.27
CA PRO A 220 -17.72 -5.96 0.22
C PRO A 220 -16.70 -6.87 0.90
N LEU A 221 -15.48 -6.93 0.38
CA LEU A 221 -14.42 -7.75 0.98
C LEU A 221 -13.86 -7.12 2.27
N GLY A 222 -13.77 -5.80 2.35
CA GLY A 222 -13.39 -5.09 3.57
C GLY A 222 -14.33 -5.41 4.73
N ASP A 223 -15.63 -5.33 4.47
CA ASP A 223 -16.69 -5.69 5.41
C ASP A 223 -16.61 -7.16 5.85
N MET A 224 -16.39 -8.06 4.89
CA MET A 224 -16.26 -9.50 5.17
C MET A 224 -15.05 -9.79 6.07
N ILE A 225 -13.91 -9.13 5.82
CA ILE A 225 -12.72 -9.27 6.65
C ILE A 225 -12.98 -8.73 8.06
N ALA A 226 -13.63 -7.57 8.18
CA ALA A 226 -13.99 -7.01 9.47
C ALA A 226 -14.95 -7.93 10.25
N ASP A 227 -15.92 -8.55 9.58
CA ASP A 227 -16.82 -9.56 10.17
C ASP A 227 -16.06 -10.82 10.60
N ALA A 228 -15.11 -11.29 9.79
CA ALA A 228 -14.28 -12.45 10.11
C ALA A 228 -13.41 -12.21 11.36
N GLN A 229 -12.77 -11.05 11.43
CA GLN A 229 -11.97 -10.63 12.58
C GLN A 229 -12.85 -10.41 13.83
N GLN A 230 -14.04 -9.84 13.68
CA GLN A 230 -15.02 -9.71 14.76
C GLN A 230 -15.44 -11.08 15.30
N ALA A 231 -15.76 -12.04 14.42
CA ALA A 231 -16.12 -13.39 14.82
C ALA A 231 -15.00 -14.12 15.57
N ALA A 232 -13.74 -13.92 15.14
CA ALA A 232 -12.58 -14.46 15.83
C ALA A 232 -12.34 -13.79 17.20
N ALA A 233 -12.48 -12.47 17.30
CA ALA A 233 -12.30 -11.74 18.56
C ALA A 233 -13.34 -12.13 19.63
N LEU A 234 -14.59 -12.36 19.22
CA LEU A 234 -15.66 -12.86 20.09
C LEU A 234 -15.40 -14.30 20.57
N GLN A 235 -14.72 -15.13 19.79
CA GLN A 235 -14.33 -16.49 20.20
C GLN A 235 -13.10 -16.49 21.13
N ALA A 236 -12.14 -15.59 20.88
CA ALA A 236 -10.85 -15.59 21.55
C ALA A 236 -10.84 -14.88 22.90
N SER A 237 -11.72 -13.90 23.12
CA SER A 237 -11.69 -13.07 24.33
C SER A 237 -12.97 -13.18 25.16
N ASN A 238 -12.81 -13.55 26.44
CA ASN A 238 -13.87 -13.40 27.45
C ASN A 238 -14.20 -11.92 27.74
N GLN A 239 -13.52 -10.99 27.09
CA GLN A 239 -13.71 -9.54 27.24
C GLN A 239 -14.65 -8.95 26.18
N GLY A 240 -15.04 -9.72 25.17
CA GLY A 240 -15.93 -9.28 24.11
C GLY A 240 -15.33 -8.25 23.15
N SER A 241 -16.07 -7.96 22.08
CA SER A 241 -15.78 -6.94 21.07
C SER A 241 -17.11 -6.34 20.63
N ASP A 242 -17.28 -5.02 20.75
CA ASP A 242 -18.49 -4.31 20.31
C ASP A 242 -18.52 -4.19 18.78
N PHE A 243 -17.37 -3.99 18.13
CA PHE A 243 -17.22 -3.96 16.67
C PHE A 243 -15.74 -4.08 16.26
N THR A 244 -15.50 -4.32 14.96
CA THR A 244 -14.17 -4.37 14.35
C THR A 244 -14.00 -3.32 13.27
N LEU A 245 -12.77 -2.81 13.11
CA LEU A 245 -12.36 -1.93 12.01
C LEU A 245 -11.15 -2.52 11.27
N MET A 246 -11.20 -2.49 9.94
CA MET A 246 -10.14 -2.95 9.04
C MET A 246 -9.69 -1.81 8.12
N ASN A 247 -8.38 -1.61 7.96
CA ASN A 247 -7.88 -0.57 7.06
C ASN A 247 -7.94 -1.01 5.59
N PRO A 248 -8.23 -0.09 4.64
CA PRO A 248 -8.42 -0.46 3.24
C PRO A 248 -7.12 -0.96 2.60
N GLY A 249 -5.97 -0.42 3.04
CA GLY A 249 -4.65 -0.88 2.58
C GLY A 249 -4.31 -2.31 2.99
N GLY A 250 -5.00 -2.88 3.98
CA GLY A 250 -4.85 -4.26 4.41
C GLY A 250 -5.57 -5.28 3.50
N VAL A 251 -6.44 -4.84 2.58
CA VAL A 251 -7.19 -5.70 1.65
C VAL A 251 -6.46 -5.76 0.29
N ARG A 252 -5.66 -6.81 0.07
CA ARG A 252 -4.61 -6.78 -0.97
C ARG A 252 -5.04 -7.28 -2.34
N ALA A 253 -6.00 -8.19 -2.39
CA ALA A 253 -6.54 -8.76 -3.62
C ALA A 253 -8.06 -8.93 -3.49
N ASP A 254 -8.74 -9.17 -4.62
CA ASP A 254 -10.11 -9.68 -4.57
C ASP A 254 -10.06 -11.13 -4.06
N LEU A 255 -11.13 -11.59 -3.40
CA LEU A 255 -11.26 -13.00 -3.03
C LEU A 255 -11.80 -13.77 -4.23
N LEU A 256 -10.91 -14.45 -4.94
CA LEU A 256 -11.23 -15.18 -6.16
C LEU A 256 -11.92 -16.51 -5.86
N ILE A 257 -12.63 -17.01 -6.87
CA ILE A 257 -13.18 -18.37 -6.90
C ILE A 257 -12.72 -19.06 -8.18
N ASN A 258 -12.49 -20.38 -8.10
CA ASN A 258 -12.21 -21.18 -9.29
C ASN A 258 -13.49 -21.48 -10.09
N SER A 259 -13.36 -22.18 -11.21
CA SER A 259 -14.48 -22.58 -12.09
C SER A 259 -15.54 -23.48 -11.42
N SER A 260 -15.24 -24.03 -10.25
CA SER A 260 -16.14 -24.82 -9.42
C SER A 260 -16.67 -24.04 -8.20
N ASN A 261 -16.56 -22.71 -8.22
CA ASN A 261 -16.98 -21.80 -7.16
C ASN A 261 -16.24 -22.02 -5.82
N GLN A 262 -15.07 -22.64 -5.84
CA GLN A 262 -14.28 -22.91 -4.64
C GLN A 262 -13.30 -21.78 -4.36
N ILE A 263 -13.10 -21.51 -3.08
CA ILE A 263 -12.09 -20.61 -2.53
C ILE A 263 -11.00 -21.48 -1.92
N THR A 264 -9.76 -21.22 -2.31
CA THR A 264 -8.58 -21.92 -1.77
C THR A 264 -7.89 -21.07 -0.70
N PHE A 265 -7.03 -21.70 0.10
CA PHE A 265 -6.18 -20.96 1.04
C PHE A 265 -5.27 -19.96 0.32
N GLY A 266 -4.80 -20.27 -0.89
CA GLY A 266 -4.01 -19.34 -1.71
C GLY A 266 -4.78 -18.07 -2.05
N ASP A 267 -6.08 -18.18 -2.33
CA ASP A 267 -6.95 -17.03 -2.57
C ASP A 267 -7.09 -16.17 -1.30
N ILE A 268 -7.26 -16.81 -0.13
CA ILE A 268 -7.33 -16.12 1.17
C ILE A 268 -6.00 -15.44 1.52
N PHE A 269 -4.87 -16.12 1.31
CA PHE A 269 -3.54 -15.57 1.56
C PHE A 269 -3.24 -14.36 0.66
N ALA A 270 -3.66 -14.39 -0.61
CA ALA A 270 -3.52 -13.26 -1.51
C ALA A 270 -4.28 -12.01 -1.01
N VAL A 271 -5.39 -12.19 -0.30
CA VAL A 271 -6.17 -11.11 0.30
C VAL A 271 -5.50 -10.54 1.56
N GLN A 272 -5.04 -11.39 2.49
CA GLN A 272 -4.40 -10.98 3.76
C GLN A 272 -3.01 -11.61 3.96
N PRO A 273 -1.97 -11.12 3.27
CA PRO A 273 -0.63 -11.75 3.28
C PRO A 273 0.27 -11.29 4.44
N PHE A 274 -0.22 -10.47 5.36
CA PHE A 274 0.63 -9.78 6.35
C PHE A 274 0.87 -10.58 7.62
N GLY A 275 -0.06 -11.47 8.00
CA GLY A 275 0.01 -12.14 9.30
C GLY A 275 -0.03 -11.12 10.44
N ASN A 276 -1.02 -10.22 10.41
CA ASN A 276 -1.25 -9.34 11.55
C ASN A 276 -1.98 -10.12 12.65
N SER A 277 -1.63 -9.88 13.91
CA SER A 277 -2.46 -10.35 15.01
C SER A 277 -3.71 -9.49 15.14
N ILE A 278 -4.83 -10.10 15.50
CA ILE A 278 -6.04 -9.39 15.90
C ILE A 278 -5.82 -8.80 17.29
N VAL A 279 -6.19 -7.54 17.51
CA VAL A 279 -6.03 -6.85 18.79
C VAL A 279 -7.35 -6.21 19.20
N THR A 280 -7.85 -6.57 20.38
CA THR A 280 -9.02 -5.92 20.98
C THR A 280 -8.56 -4.98 22.09
N LEU A 281 -9.02 -3.73 22.03
CA LEU A 281 -8.66 -2.66 22.96
C LEU A 281 -9.90 -1.87 23.41
N SER A 282 -9.77 -1.16 24.53
CA SER A 282 -10.82 -0.32 25.09
C SER A 282 -10.64 1.13 24.67
N LEU A 283 -11.69 1.73 24.10
CA LEU A 283 -11.77 3.15 23.73
C LEU A 283 -13.04 3.77 24.31
N THR A 284 -12.96 5.04 24.68
CA THR A 284 -14.17 5.86 24.90
C THR A 284 -14.89 6.12 23.58
N GLY A 285 -16.20 6.38 23.62
CA GLY A 285 -16.95 6.78 22.43
C GLY A 285 -16.36 8.04 21.78
N LYS A 286 -15.82 8.97 22.57
CA LYS A 286 -15.08 10.12 22.05
C LYS A 286 -13.86 9.69 21.25
N GLN A 287 -13.03 8.79 21.77
CA GLN A 287 -11.86 8.29 21.04
C GLN A 287 -12.26 7.54 19.77
N ILE A 288 -13.37 6.80 19.77
CA ILE A 288 -13.89 6.16 18.54
C ILE A 288 -14.24 7.21 17.49
N ARG A 289 -14.90 8.30 17.88
CA ARG A 289 -15.18 9.42 16.99
C ARG A 289 -13.88 10.00 16.44
N ASP A 290 -12.90 10.24 17.29
CA ASP A 290 -11.60 10.79 16.90
C ASP A 290 -10.87 9.83 15.92
N VAL A 291 -10.90 8.52 16.12
CA VAL A 291 -10.40 7.51 15.16
C VAL A 291 -11.11 7.62 13.81
N LEU A 292 -12.44 7.75 13.80
CA LEU A 292 -13.19 7.90 12.55
C LEU A 292 -12.90 9.25 11.86
N GLU A 293 -12.61 10.32 12.60
CA GLU A 293 -12.18 11.61 12.05
C GLU A 293 -10.76 11.56 11.46
N GLN A 294 -9.89 10.65 11.93
CA GLN A 294 -8.55 10.43 11.36
C GLN A 294 -8.57 9.85 9.95
N GLN A 295 -9.71 9.38 9.45
CA GLN A 295 -9.86 8.92 8.07
C GLN A 295 -9.66 10.05 7.04
N TRP A 296 -9.90 11.31 7.42
CA TRP A 296 -9.89 12.47 6.51
C TRP A 296 -9.07 13.66 7.01
N SER A 297 -8.29 13.49 8.08
CA SER A 297 -7.54 14.57 8.72
C SER A 297 -6.06 14.24 8.86
N GLY A 298 -5.25 15.25 9.22
CA GLY A 298 -3.80 15.12 9.33
C GLY A 298 -3.17 14.55 8.07
N ALA A 299 -2.37 13.50 8.22
CA ALA A 299 -1.69 12.82 7.10
C ALA A 299 -2.65 12.16 6.09
N ASN A 300 -3.90 11.89 6.48
CA ASN A 300 -4.92 11.28 5.61
C ASN A 300 -5.79 12.31 4.87
N ALA A 301 -5.60 13.62 5.10
CA ALA A 301 -6.43 14.66 4.50
C ALA A 301 -6.42 14.65 2.96
N ASN A 302 -5.26 14.38 2.36
CA ASN A 302 -5.09 14.35 0.90
C ASN A 302 -5.30 12.96 0.29
N SER A 303 -5.37 11.92 1.12
CA SER A 303 -5.53 10.54 0.70
C SER A 303 -6.29 9.79 1.80
N PRO A 304 -7.64 9.90 1.81
CA PRO A 304 -8.43 9.32 2.88
C PRO A 304 -8.19 7.82 3.07
N ARG A 305 -8.26 7.36 4.32
CA ARG A 305 -8.13 5.96 4.69
C ARG A 305 -9.46 5.51 5.30
N ILE A 306 -10.42 5.14 4.46
CA ILE A 306 -11.75 4.74 4.94
C ILE A 306 -11.68 3.33 5.55
N LEU A 307 -11.84 3.25 6.87
CA LEU A 307 -11.87 2.00 7.64
C LEU A 307 -13.15 1.22 7.33
N GLN A 308 -13.00 -0.07 7.08
CA GLN A 308 -14.06 -1.01 6.77
C GLN A 308 -14.63 -1.57 8.08
N PRO A 309 -15.91 -1.32 8.40
CA PRO A 309 -16.50 -1.72 9.68
C PRO A 309 -17.05 -3.15 9.65
N SER A 310 -17.06 -3.84 10.78
CA SER A 310 -17.91 -5.02 10.95
C SER A 310 -19.40 -4.63 11.01
N LYS A 311 -20.31 -5.58 10.82
CA LYS A 311 -21.76 -5.31 10.73
C LYS A 311 -22.35 -4.60 11.96
N GLU A 312 -21.66 -4.66 13.10
CA GLU A 312 -22.06 -4.00 14.33
C GLU A 312 -21.85 -2.48 14.31
N LEU A 313 -21.01 -1.94 13.42
CA LEU A 313 -20.78 -0.50 13.31
C LEU A 313 -21.35 0.04 12.00
N SER A 314 -22.09 1.14 12.08
CA SER A 314 -22.42 1.95 10.92
C SER A 314 -22.29 3.43 11.22
N TYR A 315 -22.04 4.22 10.18
CA TYR A 315 -21.97 5.68 10.27
C TYR A 315 -22.23 6.33 8.92
N GLN A 316 -22.39 7.65 8.93
CA GLN A 316 -22.48 8.44 7.72
C GLN A 316 -21.51 9.62 7.75
N TYR A 317 -21.07 10.11 6.60
CA TYR A 317 -20.26 11.32 6.49
C TYR A 317 -20.68 12.17 5.30
N ALA A 318 -20.49 13.49 5.43
CA ALA A 318 -20.74 14.43 4.34
C ALA A 318 -19.46 14.61 3.52
N ALA A 319 -19.52 14.33 2.22
CA ALA A 319 -18.43 14.59 1.28
C ALA A 319 -18.43 16.07 0.85
N ASN A 320 -18.44 17.00 1.81
CA ASN A 320 -18.37 18.43 1.50
C ASN A 320 -16.91 18.81 1.20
N THR A 321 -16.67 19.52 0.09
CA THR A 321 -15.33 19.94 -0.35
C THR A 321 -14.78 21.15 0.41
N SER A 322 -15.61 21.85 1.19
CA SER A 322 -15.22 23.07 1.91
C SER A 322 -14.68 22.82 3.32
N VAL A 323 -14.92 21.64 3.90
CA VAL A 323 -14.45 21.23 5.23
C VAL A 323 -14.05 19.76 5.21
N SER A 324 -13.09 19.35 6.04
CA SER A 324 -12.75 17.93 6.19
C SER A 324 -13.99 17.15 6.65
N PRO A 325 -14.34 16.04 5.97
CA PRO A 325 -15.46 15.19 6.37
C PRO A 325 -15.38 14.71 7.81
N ARG A 326 -16.54 14.49 8.43
CA ARG A 326 -16.66 13.94 9.78
C ARG A 326 -17.72 12.86 9.84
N ALA A 327 -17.46 11.83 10.63
CA ALA A 327 -18.43 10.79 10.90
C ALA A 327 -19.58 11.34 11.78
N SER A 328 -20.80 10.99 11.41
CA SER A 328 -22.05 11.35 12.09
C SER A 328 -22.98 10.16 12.09
N ASN A 329 -24.06 10.21 12.87
CA ASN A 329 -25.01 9.10 13.04
C ASN A 329 -24.29 7.75 13.28
N ILE A 330 -23.28 7.76 14.17
CA ILE A 330 -22.47 6.58 14.45
C ILE A 330 -23.29 5.66 15.35
N MET A 331 -23.55 4.45 14.86
CA MET A 331 -24.36 3.44 15.53
C MET A 331 -23.49 2.22 15.83
N VAL A 332 -23.50 1.77 17.09
CA VAL A 332 -22.86 0.54 17.56
C VAL A 332 -23.94 -0.43 18.00
N ALA A 333 -24.02 -1.58 17.34
CA ALA A 333 -25.07 -2.60 17.50
C ALA A 333 -26.49 -2.00 17.49
N GLY A 334 -26.73 -1.03 16.59
CA GLY A 334 -28.02 -0.35 16.45
C GLY A 334 -28.33 0.72 17.50
N SER A 335 -27.41 1.01 18.43
CA SER A 335 -27.54 2.11 19.40
C SER A 335 -26.58 3.27 19.08
N PRO A 336 -26.97 4.53 19.28
CA PRO A 336 -26.07 5.66 19.08
C PRO A 336 -24.78 5.56 19.91
N LEU A 337 -23.65 5.97 19.34
CA LEU A 337 -22.39 6.10 20.06
C LEU A 337 -22.53 7.13 21.20
N VAL A 338 -22.09 6.76 22.40
CA VAL A 338 -22.08 7.62 23.58
C VAL A 338 -20.64 7.95 23.94
N ASP A 339 -20.27 9.22 23.88
CA ASP A 339 -18.88 9.67 24.01
C ASP A 339 -18.20 9.21 25.31
N THR A 340 -18.94 9.15 26.42
CA THR A 340 -18.43 8.75 27.74
C THR A 340 -18.43 7.23 27.98
N LYS A 341 -19.13 6.45 27.15
CA LYS A 341 -19.16 4.99 27.27
C LYS A 341 -17.84 4.42 26.76
N VAL A 342 -17.34 3.38 27.44
CA VAL A 342 -16.20 2.58 26.98
C VAL A 342 -16.72 1.44 26.11
N TYR A 343 -16.06 1.23 24.99
CA TYR A 343 -16.34 0.17 24.02
C TYR A 343 -15.09 -0.69 23.84
N ARG A 344 -15.30 -1.98 23.54
CA ARG A 344 -14.27 -2.92 23.10
C ARG A 344 -14.21 -2.89 21.58
N VAL A 345 -13.10 -2.43 21.03
CA VAL A 345 -12.90 -2.30 19.59
C VAL A 345 -11.80 -3.25 19.16
N THR A 346 -12.07 -4.04 18.13
CA THR A 346 -11.07 -4.92 17.52
C THR A 346 -10.50 -4.29 16.26
N VAL A 347 -9.19 -4.38 16.08
CA VAL A 347 -8.45 -3.98 14.89
C VAL A 347 -7.30 -4.97 14.64
N ASN A 348 -6.67 -4.91 13.48
CA ASN A 348 -5.39 -5.61 13.29
C ASN A 348 -4.24 -4.89 14.04
N SER A 349 -3.15 -5.62 14.34
CA SER A 349 -2.01 -5.10 15.11
C SER A 349 -1.34 -3.89 14.47
N PHE A 350 -1.33 -3.80 13.13
CA PHE A 350 -0.82 -2.63 12.42
C PHE A 350 -1.59 -1.36 12.80
N LEU A 351 -2.93 -1.41 12.80
CA LEU A 351 -3.77 -0.30 13.26
C LEU A 351 -3.65 -0.05 14.77
N ALA A 352 -3.60 -1.11 15.58
CA ALA A 352 -3.45 -0.97 17.04
C ALA A 352 -2.19 -0.17 17.42
N ASP A 353 -1.12 -0.25 16.62
CA ASP A 353 0.13 0.47 16.83
C ASP A 353 0.14 1.88 16.21
N GLY A 354 -0.97 2.31 15.62
CA GLY A 354 -1.15 3.63 15.01
C GLY A 354 -0.80 3.68 13.52
N GLY A 355 -0.74 2.53 12.86
CA GLY A 355 -0.57 2.43 11.41
C GLY A 355 -1.63 3.22 10.64
N ASP A 356 -1.32 3.60 9.40
CA ASP A 356 -2.16 4.49 8.57
C ASP A 356 -2.49 5.83 9.25
N ASN A 357 -1.65 6.25 10.21
CA ASN A 357 -1.78 7.47 11.01
C ASN A 357 -3.02 7.49 11.93
N PHE A 358 -3.57 6.33 12.30
CA PHE A 358 -4.64 6.22 13.30
C PHE A 358 -4.08 6.30 14.73
N THR A 359 -3.42 7.42 15.05
CA THR A 359 -2.66 7.57 16.30
C THR A 359 -3.49 7.43 17.56
N VAL A 360 -4.80 7.71 17.51
CA VAL A 360 -5.70 7.56 18.68
C VAL A 360 -5.78 6.10 19.13
N LEU A 361 -5.62 5.12 18.22
CA LEU A 361 -5.60 3.71 18.59
C LEU A 361 -4.46 3.36 19.55
N LYS A 362 -3.36 4.13 19.54
CA LYS A 362 -2.24 3.99 20.49
C LYS A 362 -2.65 4.24 21.94
N GLU A 363 -3.68 5.03 22.16
CA GLU A 363 -4.22 5.36 23.48
C GLU A 363 -5.13 4.26 24.05
N GLY A 364 -5.48 3.27 23.23
CA GLY A 364 -6.35 2.16 23.61
C GLY A 364 -5.82 1.37 24.80
N GLN A 365 -6.69 1.20 25.80
CA GLN A 365 -6.39 0.51 27.06
C GLN A 365 -6.78 -0.98 26.99
N ASN A 366 -6.38 -1.77 27.98
CA ASN A 366 -6.79 -3.17 28.12
C ASN A 366 -6.60 -3.99 26.83
N ARG A 367 -5.45 -3.82 26.17
CA ARG A 367 -5.12 -4.49 24.92
C ARG A 367 -5.03 -5.99 25.15
N VAL A 368 -5.74 -6.75 24.31
CA VAL A 368 -5.68 -8.21 24.27
C VAL A 368 -5.36 -8.62 22.85
N GLY A 369 -4.25 -9.34 22.67
CA GLY A 369 -3.90 -9.95 21.40
C GLY A 369 -4.70 -11.24 21.19
N GLY A 370 -4.99 -11.55 19.93
CA GLY A 370 -5.69 -12.74 19.46
C GLY A 370 -4.90 -13.48 18.39
N GLY A 371 -5.59 -14.38 17.69
CA GLY A 371 -5.04 -15.12 16.55
C GLY A 371 -4.67 -14.23 15.37
N GLN A 372 -4.21 -14.87 14.30
CA GLN A 372 -3.81 -14.18 13.06
C GLN A 372 -5.03 -13.80 12.23
N ASP A 373 -4.91 -12.67 11.53
CA ASP A 373 -5.96 -12.14 10.65
C ASP A 373 -6.29 -13.10 9.50
N ILE A 374 -5.29 -13.77 8.92
CA ILE A 374 -5.48 -14.81 7.91
C ILE A 374 -6.26 -16.03 8.43
N ASP A 375 -5.96 -16.49 9.66
CA ASP A 375 -6.65 -17.63 10.28
C ASP A 375 -8.12 -17.28 10.57
N ALA A 376 -8.39 -16.03 10.95
CA ALA A 376 -9.74 -15.54 11.17
C ALA A 376 -10.56 -15.53 9.87
N LEU A 377 -9.99 -15.02 8.77
CA LEU A 377 -10.64 -15.06 7.47
C LEU A 377 -10.84 -16.49 6.98
N GLU A 378 -9.84 -17.36 7.10
CA GLU A 378 -9.96 -18.77 6.75
C GLU A 378 -11.08 -19.46 7.52
N SER A 379 -11.10 -19.31 8.85
CA SER A 379 -12.14 -19.89 9.71
C SER A 379 -13.53 -19.37 9.34
N TYR A 380 -13.64 -18.07 9.04
CA TYR A 380 -14.90 -17.45 8.64
C TYR A 380 -15.40 -18.00 7.30
N VAL A 381 -14.52 -18.14 6.30
CA VAL A 381 -14.86 -18.74 5.00
C VAL A 381 -15.34 -20.18 5.16
N ALA A 382 -14.62 -20.99 5.95
CA ALA A 382 -15.00 -22.37 6.19
C ALA A 382 -16.37 -22.51 6.90
N LYS A 383 -16.65 -21.65 7.89
CA LYS A 383 -17.90 -21.69 8.68
C LYS A 383 -19.11 -21.14 7.93
N ASN A 384 -18.90 -20.23 6.98
CA ASN A 384 -19.98 -19.53 6.26
C ASN A 384 -20.03 -19.93 4.79
N SER A 385 -19.71 -21.19 4.45
CA SER A 385 -19.73 -21.69 3.08
C SER A 385 -21.14 -22.19 2.68
N PRO A 386 -21.73 -21.75 1.55
CA PRO A 386 -21.23 -20.75 0.62
C PRO A 386 -21.31 -19.33 1.19
N LEU A 387 -20.29 -18.51 0.93
CA LEU A 387 -20.20 -17.13 1.41
C LEU A 387 -21.35 -16.28 0.85
N ILE A 388 -21.98 -15.52 1.75
CA ILE A 388 -22.86 -14.42 1.41
C ILE A 388 -22.01 -13.15 1.34
N ILE A 389 -22.00 -12.49 0.18
CA ILE A 389 -21.26 -11.24 -0.02
C ILE A 389 -21.95 -10.12 0.77
N PRO A 390 -21.24 -9.41 1.67
CA PRO A 390 -21.81 -8.28 2.40
C PRO A 390 -22.30 -7.18 1.47
N ALA A 391 -23.45 -6.59 1.80
CA ALA A 391 -23.89 -5.35 1.18
C ALA A 391 -23.14 -4.17 1.79
N THR A 392 -22.63 -3.26 0.95
CA THR A 392 -21.90 -2.05 1.39
C THR A 392 -22.87 -0.95 1.82
N THR A 393 -23.45 -1.13 3.00
CA THR A 393 -24.46 -0.23 3.58
C THR A 393 -24.10 0.27 4.98
N ARG A 394 -22.91 -0.06 5.47
CA ARG A 394 -22.43 0.31 6.82
C ARG A 394 -21.87 1.74 6.81
N ILE A 395 -21.41 2.23 5.66
CA ILE A 395 -20.94 3.60 5.49
C ILE A 395 -21.81 4.33 4.46
N LYS A 396 -22.47 5.40 4.90
CA LYS A 396 -23.31 6.23 4.02
C LYS A 396 -22.68 7.60 3.73
N VAL A 397 -22.57 7.96 2.45
CA VAL A 397 -22.28 9.34 2.05
C VAL A 397 -23.57 10.14 2.00
N ILE A 398 -23.60 11.27 2.69
CA ILE A 398 -24.68 12.26 2.57
C ILE A 398 -24.17 13.42 1.71
N LYS A 399 -25.02 13.86 0.77
CA LYS A 399 -24.74 14.98 -0.13
C LYS A 399 -25.11 16.32 0.51
#